data_AF-A0A1J3IY50-F1
#
_entry.id   AF-A0A1J3IY50-F1
#
_cell.length_a   1.000
_cell.length_b   1.000
_cell.length_c   1.000
_cell.angle_alpha   90.00
_cell.angle_beta   90.00
_cell.angle_gamma   90.00
#
_symmetry.space_group_name_H-M   'P 1'
#
loop_
_entity.id
_entity.type
_entity.pdbx_description
1 polymer ?
#
loop_
_entity_poly.entity_id
_entity_poly.type
_entity_poly.pdbx_seq_one_letter_code
_entity_poly.pdbx_strand_id
1 'polypeptide(L)'
;MARSSPSDKLLMVKCLRLKGHVVAVTGDGTNDAPALKEADVGLSMGIQGTEVAKESSDIVILDDNFTSVATVLKWGRCVYNNIQKFIQFQLTVNVAALVINFIAAISAGEVPLTAV
;
A
#
# COMPACT_ATOMS: atom_id res chain seq x y z
N MET A 1 24.71 -6.97 2.32
CA MET A 1 24.70 -8.37 2.81
C MET A 1 25.30 -9.25 1.73
N ALA A 2 26.32 -10.05 2.04
CA ALA A 2 26.93 -10.97 1.08
C ALA A 2 27.04 -12.36 1.73
N ARG A 3 26.80 -13.42 0.96
CA ARG A 3 26.77 -14.82 1.44
C ARG A 3 25.80 -15.05 2.62
N SER A 4 24.64 -14.41 2.56
CA SER A 4 23.62 -14.48 3.62
C SER A 4 22.70 -15.68 3.39
N SER A 5 22.35 -16.37 4.47
CA SER A 5 21.36 -17.44 4.43
C SER A 5 19.94 -16.87 4.22
N PRO A 6 18.98 -17.69 3.76
CA PRO A 6 17.57 -17.29 3.70
C PRO A 6 17.04 -16.77 5.05
N SER A 7 17.46 -17.41 6.15
CA SER A 7 17.15 -16.99 7.52
C SER A 7 17.69 -15.60 7.87
N ASP A 8 18.88 -15.24 7.39
CA ASP A 8 19.45 -13.91 7.66
C ASP A 8 18.66 -12.81 6.97
N LYS A 9 18.24 -13.05 5.71
CA LYS A 9 17.40 -12.11 4.97
C LYS A 9 16.06 -11.92 5.67
N LEU A 10 15.42 -13.01 6.11
CA LEU A 10 14.17 -12.97 6.87
C LEU A 10 14.32 -12.21 8.19
N LEU A 11 15.39 -12.49 8.95
CA LEU A 11 15.65 -11.82 10.23
C LEU A 11 15.86 -10.32 10.02
N MET A 12 16.56 -9.91 8.96
CA MET A 12 16.74 -8.50 8.64
C MET A 12 15.41 -7.80 8.32
N VAL A 13 14.53 -8.43 7.53
CA VAL A 13 13.18 -7.90 7.25
C VAL A 13 12.39 -7.73 8.55
N LYS A 14 12.37 -8.76 9.40
CA LYS A 14 11.68 -8.70 10.70
C LYS A 14 12.24 -7.60 11.59
N CYS A 15 13.56 -7.45 11.68
CA CYS A 15 14.17 -6.37 12.47
C CYS A 15 13.80 -4.98 11.95
N LEU A 16 13.73 -4.78 10.62
CA LEU A 16 13.35 -3.51 10.04
C LEU A 16 11.87 -3.19 10.29
N ARG A 17 10.99 -4.19 10.16
CA ARG A 17 9.55 -4.05 10.47
C ARG A 17 9.32 -3.77 11.96
N LEU A 18 10.04 -4.46 12.85
CA LEU A 18 9.97 -4.21 14.31
C LEU A 18 10.42 -2.80 14.70
N LYS A 19 11.28 -2.16 13.89
CA LYS A 19 11.66 -0.75 14.06
C LYS A 19 10.62 0.23 13.53
N GLY A 20 9.49 -0.25 12.99
CA GLY A 20 8.42 0.58 12.44
C GLY A 20 8.69 1.09 11.02
N HIS A 21 9.66 0.53 10.31
CA HIS A 21 9.87 0.84 8.90
C HIS A 21 8.95 0.02 8.01
N VAL A 22 8.46 0.62 6.93
CA VAL A 22 7.79 -0.09 5.83
C VAL A 22 8.87 -0.67 4.92
N VAL A 23 8.90 -1.99 4.77
CA VAL A 23 9.96 -2.72 4.08
C VAL A 23 9.42 -3.33 2.80
N ALA A 24 10.02 -2.94 1.68
CA ALA A 24 9.85 -3.64 0.41
C ALA A 24 11.07 -4.51 0.14
N VAL A 25 10.85 -5.77 -0.26
CA VAL A 25 11.90 -6.73 -0.59
C VAL A 25 11.80 -7.09 -2.05
N THR A 26 12.94 -7.15 -2.74
CA THR A 26 13.03 -7.66 -4.10
C THR A 26 13.84 -8.96 -4.10
N GLY A 27 13.40 -9.94 -4.86
CA GLY A 27 14.06 -11.23 -4.96
C GLY A 27 13.56 -12.06 -6.14
N ASP A 28 14.44 -12.89 -6.68
CA ASP A 28 14.21 -13.75 -7.83
C ASP A 28 14.37 -15.24 -7.47
N GLY A 29 15.10 -15.55 -6.40
CA GLY A 29 15.37 -16.93 -5.98
C GLY A 29 14.33 -17.53 -5.03
N THR A 30 14.24 -18.86 -5.01
CA THR A 30 13.45 -19.63 -4.04
C THR A 30 13.86 -19.35 -2.59
N ASN A 31 15.12 -19.01 -2.39
CA ASN A 31 15.70 -18.60 -1.11
C ASN A 31 15.15 -17.27 -0.58
N ASP A 32 14.59 -16.43 -1.46
CA ASP A 32 14.02 -15.13 -1.10
C ASP A 32 12.54 -15.21 -0.77
N ALA A 33 11.87 -16.32 -1.09
CA ALA A 33 10.44 -16.52 -0.85
C ALA A 33 10.00 -16.23 0.60
N PRO A 34 10.70 -16.69 1.66
CA PRO A 34 10.33 -16.36 3.04
C PRO A 34 10.45 -14.85 3.34
N ALA A 35 11.48 -14.20 2.80
CA ALA A 35 11.71 -12.78 3.01
C ALA A 35 10.74 -11.90 2.22
N LEU A 36 10.38 -12.31 0.99
CA LEU A 36 9.35 -11.68 0.16
C LEU A 36 8.00 -11.71 0.85
N LYS A 37 7.63 -12.85 1.42
CA LYS A 37 6.34 -13.04 2.11
C LYS A 37 6.24 -12.33 3.46
N GLU A 38 7.37 -12.11 4.13
CA GLU A 38 7.41 -11.40 5.41
C GLU A 38 7.49 -9.87 5.23
N ALA A 39 7.88 -9.40 4.06
CA ALA A 39 7.94 -7.97 3.74
C ALA A 39 6.55 -7.34 3.74
N ASP A 40 6.49 -6.00 3.85
CA ASP A 40 5.21 -5.30 3.66
C ASP A 40 4.81 -5.26 2.18
N VAL A 41 5.80 -5.32 1.28
CA VAL A 41 5.61 -5.49 -0.17
C VAL A 41 6.73 -6.35 -0.75
N GLY A 42 6.39 -7.52 -1.29
CA GLY A 42 7.30 -8.39 -2.03
C GLY A 42 7.29 -8.12 -3.54
N LEU A 43 8.47 -7.96 -4.15
CA LEU A 43 8.67 -7.71 -5.58
C LEU A 43 9.51 -8.83 -6.20
N SER A 44 8.97 -9.54 -7.20
CA SER A 44 9.73 -10.54 -7.95
C SER A 44 9.94 -10.17 -9.42
N MET A 45 10.98 -10.74 -10.02
CA MET A 45 11.22 -10.65 -11.46
C MET A 45 10.34 -11.67 -12.22
N GLY A 46 9.82 -11.28 -13.37
CA GLY A 46 8.90 -12.06 -14.19
C GLY A 46 9.59 -13.07 -15.11
N ILE A 47 10.81 -12.77 -15.58
CA ILE A 47 11.56 -13.64 -16.50
C ILE A 47 12.60 -14.45 -15.71
N GLN A 48 13.45 -13.78 -14.93
CA GLN A 48 14.52 -14.39 -14.13
C GLN A 48 14.04 -14.98 -12.80
N GLY A 49 12.86 -14.55 -12.32
CA GLY A 49 12.31 -15.04 -11.06
C GLY A 49 11.85 -16.49 -11.15
N THR A 50 12.20 -17.26 -10.11
CA THR A 50 11.66 -18.60 -9.86
C THR A 50 10.17 -18.54 -9.58
N GLU A 51 9.45 -19.62 -9.90
CA GLU A 51 7.99 -19.68 -9.72
C GLU A 51 7.59 -19.53 -8.24
N VAL A 52 8.38 -20.12 -7.33
CA VAL A 52 8.21 -19.96 -5.87
C VAL A 52 8.38 -18.49 -5.42
N ALA A 53 9.31 -17.74 -6.03
CA ALA A 53 9.48 -16.32 -5.72
C ALA A 53 8.29 -15.49 -6.22
N LYS A 54 7.75 -15.79 -7.40
CA LYS A 54 6.57 -15.13 -7.97
C LYS A 54 5.34 -15.37 -7.11
N GLU A 55 5.08 -16.61 -6.71
CA GLU A 55 3.96 -16.96 -5.84
C GLU A 55 4.06 -16.36 -4.44
N SER A 56 5.29 -16.08 -3.97
CA SER A 56 5.53 -15.50 -2.65
C SER A 56 5.60 -13.97 -2.67
N SER A 57 5.46 -13.34 -3.84
CA SER A 57 5.53 -11.90 -4.04
C SER A 57 4.16 -11.28 -4.28
N ASP A 58 3.99 -10.01 -3.90
CA ASP A 58 2.74 -9.26 -4.13
C ASP A 58 2.71 -8.65 -5.54
N ILE A 59 3.89 -8.31 -6.08
CA ILE A 59 4.04 -7.64 -7.37
C ILE A 59 5.12 -8.35 -8.20
N VAL A 60 4.74 -8.78 -9.40
CA VAL A 60 5.65 -9.40 -10.37
C VAL A 60 5.99 -8.39 -11.47
N ILE A 61 7.28 -8.12 -11.66
CA ILE A 61 7.81 -7.22 -12.69
C ILE A 61 8.01 -8.02 -13.97
N LEU A 62 7.09 -7.87 -14.92
CA LEU A 62 7.07 -8.68 -16.13
C LEU A 62 8.23 -8.42 -17.10
N ASP A 63 8.81 -7.22 -17.06
CA ASP A 63 9.86 -6.78 -17.98
C ASP A 63 11.29 -6.94 -17.42
N ASP A 64 11.45 -7.49 -16.22
CA ASP A 64 12.70 -7.65 -15.48
C ASP A 64 13.53 -6.36 -15.35
N ASN A 65 12.90 -5.20 -15.55
CA ASN A 65 13.57 -3.93 -15.47
C ASN A 65 13.41 -3.37 -14.06
N PHE A 66 14.52 -3.19 -13.35
CA PHE A 66 14.48 -2.59 -12.02
C PHE A 66 13.93 -1.15 -12.03
N THR A 67 13.97 -0.46 -13.17
CA THR A 67 13.34 0.86 -13.36
C THR A 67 11.82 0.80 -13.12
N SER A 68 11.19 -0.33 -13.39
CA SER A 68 9.75 -0.55 -13.15
C SER A 68 9.40 -0.45 -11.67
N VAL A 69 10.32 -0.78 -10.75
CA VAL A 69 10.14 -0.57 -9.30
C VAL A 69 9.92 0.91 -8.99
N ALA A 70 10.70 1.80 -9.60
CA ALA A 70 10.55 3.24 -9.39
C ALA A 70 9.19 3.75 -9.90
N THR A 71 8.71 3.19 -11.01
CA THR A 71 7.39 3.46 -11.55
C THR A 71 6.28 3.00 -10.60
N VAL A 72 6.39 1.79 -10.04
CA VAL A 72 5.46 1.26 -9.03
C VAL A 72 5.39 2.18 -7.81
N LEU A 73 6.54 2.64 -7.30
CA LEU A 73 6.57 3.58 -6.16
C LEU A 73 5.90 4.92 -6.50
N LYS A 74 6.10 5.44 -7.71
CA LYS A 74 5.45 6.68 -8.18
C LYS A 74 3.93 6.51 -8.24
N TRP A 75 3.45 5.38 -8.75
CA TRP A 75 2.02 5.06 -8.78
C TRP A 75 1.44 4.92 -7.37
N GLY A 76 2.12 4.24 -6.46
CA GLY A 76 1.68 4.11 -5.06
C GLY A 76 1.46 5.48 -4.39
N ARG A 77 2.40 6.42 -4.58
CA ARG A 77 2.24 7.80 -4.06
C ARG A 77 1.10 8.57 -4.73
N CYS A 78 0.92 8.38 -6.04
CA CYS A 78 -0.17 9.01 -6.78
C CYS A 78 -1.54 8.56 -6.25
N VAL A 79 -1.72 7.24 -6.06
CA VAL A 79 -2.95 6.66 -5.52
C VAL A 79 -3.21 7.17 -4.12
N TYR A 80 -2.20 7.18 -3.24
CA TYR A 80 -2.35 7.70 -1.87
C TYR A 80 -2.84 9.15 -1.86
N ASN A 81 -2.24 10.03 -2.67
CA ASN A 81 -2.66 11.43 -2.76
C ASN A 81 -4.09 11.57 -3.29
N ASN A 82 -4.50 10.72 -4.23
CA ASN A 82 -5.87 10.75 -4.77
C ASN A 82 -6.90 10.27 -3.73
N ILE A 83 -6.57 9.25 -2.94
CA ILE A 83 -7.41 8.79 -1.82
C ILE A 83 -7.60 9.91 -0.79
N GLN A 84 -6.53 10.61 -0.41
CA GLN A 84 -6.65 11.73 0.54
C GLN A 84 -7.57 12.83 0.01
N LYS A 85 -7.43 13.21 -1.27
CA LYS A 85 -8.32 14.20 -1.90
C LYS A 85 -9.78 13.74 -1.92
N PHE A 86 -10.01 12.46 -2.23
CA PHE A 86 -11.36 11.90 -2.22
C PHE A 86 -11.99 11.92 -0.82
N ILE A 87 -11.24 11.48 0.20
CA ILE A 87 -11.70 11.52 1.60
C ILE A 87 -11.97 12.96 2.04
N GLN A 88 -11.11 13.91 1.70
CA GLN A 88 -11.31 15.32 2.03
C GLN A 88 -12.59 15.86 1.39
N PHE A 89 -12.84 15.56 0.12
CA PHE A 89 -14.07 15.95 -0.56
C PHE A 89 -15.31 15.35 0.12
N GLN A 90 -15.32 14.04 0.36
CA GLN A 90 -16.45 13.36 0.99
C GLN A 90 -16.73 13.87 2.39
N LEU A 91 -15.69 14.09 3.19
CA LEU A 91 -15.81 14.59 4.55
C LEU A 91 -16.33 16.03 4.56
N THR A 92 -15.89 16.87 3.63
CA THR A 92 -16.38 18.25 3.48
C THR A 92 -17.88 18.27 3.18
N VAL A 93 -18.35 17.43 2.25
CA VAL A 93 -19.78 17.31 1.90
C VAL A 93 -20.59 16.84 3.10
N ASN A 94 -20.14 15.80 3.79
CA ASN A 94 -20.84 15.25 4.95
C ASN A 94 -20.94 16.28 6.09
N VAL A 95 -19.84 16.98 6.39
CA VAL A 95 -19.83 18.02 7.42
C VAL A 95 -20.72 19.20 7.04
N ALA A 96 -20.67 19.65 5.78
CA ALA A 96 -21.53 20.74 5.31
C ALA A 96 -23.02 20.37 5.40
N ALA A 97 -23.40 19.18 4.95
CA ALA A 97 -24.77 18.70 5.05
C ALA A 97 -25.25 18.61 6.52
N LEU A 98 -24.39 18.14 7.42
CA LEU A 98 -24.70 18.06 8.85
C LEU A 98 -24.90 19.45 9.47
N VAL A 99 -24.02 20.41 9.15
CA VAL A 99 -24.12 21.79 9.65
C VAL A 99 -25.38 22.49 9.12
N ILE A 100 -25.69 22.34 7.84
CA ILE A 100 -26.91 22.90 7.23
C ILE A 100 -28.16 22.35 7.90
N ASN A 101 -28.23 21.03 8.07
CA ASN A 101 -29.37 20.39 8.75
C ASN A 101 -29.50 20.84 10.21
N PHE A 102 -28.39 20.96 10.94
CA PHE A 102 -28.40 21.39 12.33
C PHE A 102 -28.92 22.83 12.47
N ILE A 103 -28.43 23.76 11.64
CA ILE A 103 -28.88 25.16 11.66
C ILE A 103 -30.35 25.28 11.27
N ALA A 104 -30.78 24.56 10.23
CA ALA A 104 -32.15 24.61 9.76
C ALA A 104 -33.14 24.00 10.77
N ALA A 105 -32.78 22.90 11.43
CA ALA A 105 -33.59 22.30 12.49
C ALA A 105 -33.81 23.27 13.66
N ILE A 106 -32.79 24.05 14.04
CA ILE A 106 -32.90 25.06 15.11
C ILE A 106 -33.71 26.28 14.66
N SER A 107 -33.51 26.76 13.43
CA SER A 107 -34.11 28.01 12.96
C SER A 107 -35.55 27.87 12.44
N ALA A 108 -35.88 26.74 11.82
CA ALA A 108 -37.15 26.55 11.12
C ALA A 108 -38.02 25.43 11.73
N GLY A 109 -37.48 24.58 12.61
CA GLY A 109 -38.18 23.41 13.15
C GLY A 109 -38.38 22.27 12.14
N GLU A 110 -38.10 22.49 10.87
CA GLU A 110 -38.13 21.50 9.79
C GLU A 110 -36.72 21.29 9.20
N VAL A 111 -36.38 20.04 8.94
CA VAL A 111 -35.06 19.62 8.45
C VAL A 111 -35.11 19.61 6.90
N PRO A 112 -34.35 20.48 6.20
CA PRO A 112 -34.49 20.67 4.76
C PRO A 112 -33.86 19.55 3.93
N LEU A 113 -32.97 18.74 4.51
CA LEU A 113 -32.45 17.53 3.86
C LEU A 113 -33.01 16.31 4.59
N THR A 114 -34.09 15.77 4.05
CA THR A 114 -34.69 14.50 4.47
C THR A 114 -33.83 13.33 4.03
N ALA A 115 -33.66 12.34 4.91
CA ALA A 115 -33.03 11.07 4.57
C ALA A 115 -33.96 10.28 3.64
N VAL A 116 -33.69 10.33 2.33
CA VAL A 116 -34.23 9.39 1.34
C VAL A 116 -33.14 8.42 0.91
#